data_AF-A0A158P0N2-F1
#
_entry.id   AF-A0A158P0N2-F1
#
_cell.length_a   1.000
_cell.length_b   1.000
_cell.length_c   1.000
_cell.angle_alpha   90.00
_cell.angle_beta   90.00
_cell.angle_gamma   90.00
#
_symmetry.space_group_name_H-M   'P 1'
#
loop_
_entity.id
_entity.type
_entity.pdbx_description
1 polymer ?
#
loop_
_entity_poly.entity_id
_entity_poly.type
_entity_poly.pdbx_seq_one_letter_code
_entity_poly.pdbx_strand_id
1 'polypeptide(L)'
;MLRAVSAALRGIRTRTTSINATNCITSKCNPVLNSIQYRAFGALSIAVQKWAAVGPTQHKTLLNHVTTENLALPAEPINIPVRTVIKFTMSKGKRQTVKTVLTRFYRLHWGIWIRTRTGRHNKLWTKSFARKKRLRRHVFCNATQSTLLDKMVSKYWKRRHYYIDDPYEPYHNREEFRITRRKPLP
;
A
#
# COMPACT_ATOMS: atom_id res chain seq x y z
N MET A 1 -17.91 -34.27 63.19
CA MET A 1 -17.05 -33.19 63.73
C MET A 1 -17.40 -31.88 63.04
N LEU A 2 -17.90 -30.94 63.86
CA LEU A 2 -17.87 -29.46 63.82
C LEU A 2 -18.01 -28.65 62.50
N ARG A 3 -18.95 -27.70 62.59
CA ARG A 3 -19.27 -26.54 61.71
C ARG A 3 -18.24 -25.41 61.83
N ALA A 4 -18.12 -24.58 60.78
CA ALA A 4 -18.03 -23.09 60.78
C ALA A 4 -17.79 -22.64 59.31
N VAL A 5 -18.59 -21.81 58.62
CA VAL A 5 -19.14 -20.45 58.82
C VAL A 5 -18.15 -19.31 58.46
N SER A 6 -18.59 -18.48 57.49
CA SER A 6 -18.28 -17.04 57.26
C SER A 6 -16.90 -16.68 56.64
N ALA A 7 -16.68 -15.55 55.93
CA ALA A 7 -17.44 -14.33 55.67
C ALA A 7 -16.95 -13.65 54.36
N ALA A 8 -17.77 -12.75 53.81
CA ALA A 8 -17.41 -11.85 52.72
C ALA A 8 -16.61 -10.63 53.23
N LEU A 9 -15.75 -10.06 52.38
CA LEU A 9 -15.26 -8.69 52.53
C LEU A 9 -15.28 -7.96 51.19
N ARG A 10 -16.09 -6.90 51.16
CA ARG A 10 -16.18 -5.89 50.11
C ARG A 10 -14.94 -4.99 50.18
N GLY A 11 -14.29 -4.77 49.05
CA GLY A 11 -13.20 -3.80 48.90
C GLY A 11 -13.57 -2.73 47.87
N ILE A 12 -13.53 -1.48 48.31
CA ILE A 12 -14.05 -0.27 47.65
C ILE A 12 -13.21 0.15 46.44
N ARG A 13 -13.92 0.68 45.43
CA ARG A 13 -13.42 1.42 44.28
C ARG A 13 -12.94 2.81 44.72
N THR A 14 -11.68 3.14 44.48
CA THR A 14 -11.19 4.52 44.49
C THR A 14 -10.67 4.89 43.10
N ARG A 15 -11.14 6.02 42.58
CA ARG A 15 -10.59 6.71 41.41
C ARG A 15 -9.60 7.75 41.93
N THR A 16 -8.41 7.81 41.34
CA THR A 16 -7.55 8.99 41.40
C THR A 16 -6.93 9.23 40.03
N THR A 17 -6.98 10.50 39.63
CA THR A 17 -6.46 11.09 38.41
C THR A 17 -5.06 11.61 38.71
N SER A 18 -4.05 11.30 37.88
CA SER A 18 -2.85 12.12 37.79
C SER A 18 -2.21 12.02 36.41
N ILE A 19 -1.60 13.14 36.05
CA ILE A 19 -1.12 13.55 34.74
C ILE A 19 0.42 13.37 34.70
N ASN A 20 0.93 13.04 33.51
CA ASN A 20 2.29 13.22 32.99
C ASN A 20 3.45 12.24 33.28
N ALA A 21 3.92 11.70 32.15
CA ALA A 21 5.29 11.78 31.60
C ALA A 21 6.28 10.62 31.82
N THR A 22 6.86 10.29 30.66
CA THR A 22 8.10 9.56 30.36
C THR A 22 8.22 8.11 30.83
N ASN A 23 8.25 7.18 29.86
CA ASN A 23 9.36 6.26 29.61
C ASN A 23 8.97 5.21 28.54
N CYS A 24 9.55 5.27 27.35
CA CYS A 24 9.69 4.10 26.49
C CYS A 24 11.13 4.01 25.96
N ILE A 25 11.90 3.29 26.75
CA ILE A 25 13.05 2.44 26.44
C ILE A 25 13.40 2.41 24.93
N THR A 26 14.54 3.02 24.64
CA THR A 26 15.27 2.94 23.39
C THR A 26 15.67 1.49 23.10
N SER A 27 15.07 0.88 22.08
CA SER A 27 15.53 -0.38 21.53
C SER A 27 16.75 -0.12 20.65
N LYS A 28 17.91 -0.59 21.10
CA LYS A 28 19.19 -0.67 20.38
C LYS A 28 19.02 -1.33 19.02
N CYS A 29 19.41 -0.65 17.94
CA CYS A 29 19.74 -1.27 16.66
C CYS A 29 21.24 -1.58 16.62
N ASN A 30 21.59 -2.87 16.63
CA ASN A 30 22.93 -3.35 16.25
C ASN A 30 22.90 -3.70 14.74
N PRO A 31 23.90 -3.28 13.94
CA PRO A 31 24.04 -3.75 12.56
C PRO A 31 24.70 -5.12 12.57
N VAL A 32 23.93 -6.19 12.32
CA VAL A 32 24.48 -7.54 12.16
C VAL A 32 24.94 -7.73 10.73
N LEU A 33 26.24 -7.96 10.62
CA LEU A 33 27.01 -8.42 9.47
C LEU A 33 26.33 -9.54 8.67
N ASN A 34 26.46 -9.43 7.36
CA ASN A 34 26.17 -10.47 6.38
C ASN A 34 26.86 -11.80 6.74
N SER A 35 26.10 -12.89 6.76
CA SER A 35 26.65 -14.22 6.49
C SER A 35 25.73 -14.94 5.50
N ILE A 36 26.19 -15.02 4.25
CA ILE A 36 25.51 -15.75 3.19
C ILE A 36 25.91 -17.22 3.36
N GLN A 37 24.98 -18.04 3.85
CA GLN A 37 25.15 -19.48 3.87
C GLN A 37 24.88 -20.05 2.47
N TYR A 38 25.94 -20.24 1.69
CA TYR A 38 25.88 -21.04 0.49
C TYR A 38 25.85 -22.51 0.89
N ARG A 39 24.67 -23.15 0.79
CA ARG A 39 24.58 -24.62 0.76
C ARG A 39 25.18 -25.10 -0.55
N ALA A 40 26.37 -25.68 -0.45
CA ALA A 40 27.03 -26.39 -1.54
C ALA A 40 26.23 -27.65 -1.89
N PHE A 41 25.81 -27.75 -3.15
CA PHE A 41 25.53 -29.02 -3.83
C PHE A 41 25.99 -28.91 -5.27
N GLY A 42 26.80 -29.88 -5.70
CA GLY A 42 26.89 -30.31 -7.09
C GLY A 42 27.85 -29.51 -7.97
N ALA A 43 29.07 -30.03 -8.11
CA ALA A 43 29.94 -29.77 -9.23
C ALA A 43 29.22 -30.06 -10.55
N LEU A 44 29.28 -29.12 -11.50
CA LEU A 44 29.51 -29.36 -12.93
C LEU A 44 29.84 -27.99 -13.55
N SER A 45 31.13 -27.76 -13.72
CA SER A 45 31.72 -26.61 -14.41
C SER A 45 31.29 -26.63 -15.88
N ILE A 46 30.53 -25.63 -16.32
CA ILE A 46 30.37 -25.35 -17.75
C ILE A 46 30.93 -23.95 -17.98
N ALA A 47 32.11 -23.93 -18.59
CA ALA A 47 32.68 -22.74 -19.17
C ALA A 47 31.74 -22.23 -20.27
N VAL A 48 31.08 -21.09 -20.03
CA VAL A 48 30.42 -20.33 -21.10
C VAL A 48 31.10 -18.98 -21.16
N GLN A 49 31.62 -18.72 -22.35
CA GLN A 49 32.46 -17.60 -22.73
C GLN A 49 31.80 -16.26 -22.38
N LYS A 50 32.61 -15.30 -21.95
CA LYS A 50 32.21 -13.91 -21.77
C LYS A 50 31.71 -13.35 -23.10
N TRP A 51 30.41 -13.07 -23.19
CA TRP A 51 29.88 -12.23 -24.25
C TRP A 51 29.90 -10.80 -23.71
N ALA A 52 30.80 -9.98 -24.24
CA ALA A 52 30.80 -8.54 -24.03
C ALA A 52 29.51 -7.98 -24.65
N ALA A 53 28.60 -7.49 -23.81
CA ALA A 53 27.44 -6.75 -24.28
C ALA A 53 27.91 -5.40 -24.84
N VAL A 54 27.97 -5.36 -26.16
CA VAL A 54 27.88 -4.21 -27.07
C VAL A 54 27.36 -2.95 -26.38
N GLY A 55 28.23 -1.96 -26.24
CA GLY A 55 27.87 -0.61 -25.80
C GLY A 55 27.00 0.11 -26.83
N PRO A 56 26.27 1.16 -26.44
CA PRO A 56 25.46 1.94 -27.37
C PRO A 56 26.36 2.66 -28.39
N THR A 57 26.07 2.44 -29.67
CA THR A 57 26.64 3.16 -30.81
C THR A 57 26.31 4.64 -30.69
N GLN A 58 27.30 5.43 -30.26
CA GLN A 58 27.26 6.89 -30.34
C GLN A 58 27.60 7.29 -31.77
N HIS A 59 26.65 7.91 -32.47
CA HIS A 59 26.92 8.58 -33.74
C HIS A 59 27.88 9.75 -33.48
N LYS A 60 29.04 9.70 -34.14
CA LYS A 60 30.07 10.74 -34.09
C LYS A 60 29.62 11.91 -34.98
N THR A 61 29.04 12.94 -34.40
CA THR A 61 28.98 14.25 -35.05
C THR A 61 30.25 15.00 -34.67
N LEU A 62 31.16 15.13 -35.63
CA LEU A 62 32.29 16.05 -35.57
C LEU A 62 31.74 17.47 -35.42
N LEU A 63 32.06 18.16 -34.32
CA LEU A 63 32.48 19.58 -34.30
C LEU A 63 32.60 20.11 -32.86
N ASN A 64 33.69 20.86 -32.66
CA ASN A 64 33.99 21.85 -31.62
C ASN A 64 34.63 21.34 -30.31
N HIS A 65 35.97 21.38 -30.35
CA HIS A 65 36.87 21.44 -29.20
C HIS A 65 36.83 22.85 -28.58
N VAL A 66 36.40 22.95 -27.33
CA VAL A 66 36.85 23.99 -26.41
C VAL A 66 37.18 23.32 -25.08
N THR A 67 38.47 23.24 -24.82
CA THR A 67 39.06 22.91 -23.53
C THR A 67 38.72 23.98 -22.52
N THR A 68 38.56 23.56 -21.26
CA THR A 68 39.16 24.19 -20.05
C THR A 68 38.16 24.30 -18.88
N GLU A 69 38.67 23.86 -17.71
CA GLU A 69 38.14 23.97 -16.33
C GLU A 69 37.06 22.95 -15.88
N ASN A 70 37.50 21.73 -15.55
CA ASN A 70 36.72 20.79 -14.73
C ASN A 70 36.67 21.28 -13.27
N LEU A 71 35.70 22.12 -12.91
CA LEU A 71 35.28 22.28 -11.52
C LEU A 71 34.45 21.06 -11.11
N ALA A 72 35.12 20.07 -10.52
CA ALA A 72 34.49 18.89 -9.94
C ALA A 72 33.65 19.30 -8.71
N LEU A 73 32.39 19.64 -8.94
CA LEU A 73 31.37 19.72 -7.89
C LEU A 73 31.05 18.30 -7.41
N PRO A 74 30.93 18.06 -6.08
CA PRO A 74 30.56 16.75 -5.56
C PRO A 74 29.18 16.38 -6.09
N ALA A 75 29.11 15.30 -6.87
CA ALA A 75 27.86 14.74 -7.36
C ALA A 75 27.08 14.15 -6.18
N GLU A 76 26.38 15.00 -5.43
CA GLU A 76 25.37 14.55 -4.49
C GLU A 76 24.33 13.70 -5.24
N PRO A 77 23.86 12.58 -4.67
CA PRO A 77 22.84 11.79 -5.30
C PRO A 77 21.60 12.66 -5.51
N ILE A 78 21.30 12.98 -6.77
CA ILE A 78 20.10 13.71 -7.15
C ILE A 78 18.91 12.86 -6.70
N ASN A 79 18.34 13.18 -5.54
CA ASN A 79 17.13 12.56 -5.03
C ASN A 79 15.97 13.11 -5.85
N ILE A 80 15.73 12.50 -7.02
CA ILE A 80 14.62 12.87 -7.89
C ILE A 80 13.34 12.49 -7.14
N PRO A 81 12.52 13.46 -6.70
CA PRO A 81 11.30 13.13 -6.00
C PRO A 81 10.35 12.42 -6.95
N VAL A 82 10.11 11.12 -6.72
CA VAL A 82 9.12 10.35 -7.48
C VAL A 82 7.74 10.78 -7.04
N ARG A 83 7.18 11.78 -7.73
CA ARG A 83 5.81 12.26 -7.51
C ARG A 83 4.79 11.23 -8.00
N THR A 84 4.22 10.44 -7.09
CA THR A 84 3.17 9.46 -7.43
C THR A 84 1.87 10.11 -7.94
N VAL A 85 1.59 11.36 -7.56
CA VAL A 85 0.36 12.07 -7.91
C VAL A 85 0.67 13.44 -8.51
N ILE A 86 -0.02 13.76 -9.61
CA ILE A 86 0.12 15.04 -10.32
C ILE A 86 -0.99 15.98 -9.84
N LYS A 87 -0.62 16.94 -8.98
CA LYS A 87 -1.56 17.93 -8.42
C LYS A 87 -2.04 18.94 -9.47
N PHE A 88 -1.12 19.40 -10.31
CA PHE A 88 -1.37 20.37 -11.37
C PHE A 88 -0.65 19.92 -12.64
N THR A 89 -1.37 19.78 -13.74
CA THR A 89 -0.81 19.52 -15.06
C THR A 89 -0.29 20.81 -15.68
N MET A 90 0.82 20.77 -16.43
CA MET A 90 1.37 21.95 -17.09
C MET A 90 0.41 22.62 -18.08
N SER A 91 -0.41 21.85 -18.82
CA SER A 91 -1.29 22.40 -19.84
C SER A 91 -2.57 23.06 -19.28
N LYS A 92 -3.27 22.38 -18.37
CA LYS A 92 -4.59 22.82 -17.87
C LYS A 92 -4.60 23.32 -16.43
N GLY A 93 -3.48 23.18 -15.71
CA GLY A 93 -3.43 23.47 -14.27
C GLY A 93 -4.39 22.63 -13.43
N LYS A 94 -4.79 21.43 -13.86
CA LYS A 94 -5.76 20.57 -13.14
C LYS A 94 -5.10 19.35 -12.52
N ARG A 95 -5.75 18.75 -11.52
CA ARG A 95 -5.30 17.49 -10.93
C ARG A 95 -5.49 16.32 -11.89
N GLN A 96 -4.46 15.50 -12.04
CA GLN A 96 -4.54 14.27 -12.81
C GLN A 96 -4.84 13.08 -11.91
N THR A 97 -5.68 12.18 -12.41
CA THR A 97 -6.00 10.92 -11.73
C THR A 97 -4.95 9.86 -12.03
N VAL A 98 -4.55 9.11 -11.02
CA VAL A 98 -3.68 7.94 -11.18
C VAL A 98 -4.48 6.81 -11.83
N LYS A 99 -4.17 6.47 -13.09
CA LYS A 99 -4.92 5.47 -13.87
C LYS A 99 -4.86 4.07 -13.28
N THR A 100 -3.76 3.71 -12.62
CA THR A 100 -3.61 2.39 -11.99
C THR A 100 -4.65 2.13 -10.90
N VAL A 101 -5.11 3.18 -10.20
CA VAL A 101 -6.19 3.06 -9.21
C VAL A 101 -7.49 2.61 -9.88
N LEU A 102 -7.86 3.27 -10.98
CA LEU A 102 -9.09 2.97 -11.72
C LEU A 102 -9.11 1.53 -12.27
N THR A 103 -7.95 1.02 -12.68
CA THR A 103 -7.85 -0.36 -13.21
C THR A 103 -7.95 -1.45 -12.13
N ARG A 104 -7.61 -1.13 -10.87
CA ARG A 104 -7.44 -2.14 -9.81
C ARG A 104 -8.53 -2.07 -8.73
N PHE A 105 -9.17 -0.92 -8.59
CA PHE A 105 -10.12 -0.65 -7.52
C PHE A 105 -11.42 -0.09 -8.10
N TYR A 106 -12.55 -0.46 -7.47
CA TYR A 106 -13.87 0.08 -7.79
C TYR A 106 -14.35 0.96 -6.63
N ARG A 107 -15.03 2.08 -6.94
CA ARG A 107 -15.45 3.07 -5.94
C ARG A 107 -16.98 3.05 -5.79
N LEU A 108 -17.45 2.73 -4.59
CA LEU A 108 -18.87 2.87 -4.23
C LEU A 108 -19.18 4.32 -3.85
N HIS A 109 -20.43 4.75 -4.00
CA HIS A 109 -20.79 6.16 -3.84
C HIS A 109 -20.59 6.67 -2.41
N TRP A 110 -20.98 5.87 -1.42
CA TRP A 110 -20.90 6.21 0.00
C TRP A 110 -19.46 6.34 0.56
N GLY A 111 -18.42 5.99 -0.19
CA GLY A 111 -17.04 6.32 0.18
C GLY A 111 -16.03 5.18 0.10
N ILE A 112 -16.48 3.93 0.12
CA ILE A 112 -15.57 2.79 0.20
C ILE A 112 -15.05 2.35 -1.17
N TRP A 113 -13.89 1.71 -1.14
CA TRP A 113 -13.28 1.07 -2.31
C TRP A 113 -13.33 -0.45 -2.19
N ILE A 114 -13.59 -1.10 -3.33
CA ILE A 114 -13.57 -2.55 -3.50
C ILE A 114 -12.30 -2.94 -4.25
N ARG A 115 -11.67 -4.04 -3.84
CA ARG A 115 -10.54 -4.64 -4.53
C ARG A 115 -10.67 -6.16 -4.62
N THR A 116 -9.93 -6.75 -5.54
CA THR A 116 -9.70 -8.20 -5.55
C THR A 116 -8.54 -8.57 -4.62
N ARG A 117 -8.52 -9.83 -4.17
CA ARG A 117 -7.34 -10.35 -3.45
C ARG A 117 -6.21 -10.64 -4.42
N THR A 118 -5.00 -10.31 -4.02
CA THR A 118 -3.79 -10.49 -4.83
C THR A 118 -3.47 -11.97 -5.03
N GLY A 119 -2.83 -12.29 -6.16
CA GLY A 119 -2.43 -13.65 -6.48
C GLY A 119 -3.59 -14.61 -6.72
N ARG A 120 -4.80 -14.12 -7.06
CA ARG A 120 -5.96 -14.98 -7.33
C ARG A 120 -5.81 -15.87 -8.57
N HIS A 121 -4.93 -15.52 -9.51
CA HIS A 121 -4.66 -16.31 -10.73
C HIS A 121 -3.30 -17.01 -10.73
N ASN A 122 -2.43 -16.71 -9.76
CA ASN A 122 -1.04 -17.21 -9.77
C ASN A 122 -0.95 -18.53 -8.99
N LYS A 123 -0.11 -19.50 -9.41
CA LYS A 123 0.19 -20.72 -8.64
C LYS A 123 -1.07 -21.41 -8.08
N LEU A 124 -2.09 -21.59 -8.91
CA LEU A 124 -3.39 -22.15 -8.48
C LEU A 124 -3.30 -23.64 -8.16
N TRP A 125 -2.42 -24.37 -8.83
CA TRP A 125 -2.17 -25.79 -8.61
C TRP A 125 -1.69 -26.09 -7.18
N THR A 126 -0.85 -25.22 -6.61
CA THR A 126 -0.33 -25.36 -5.24
C THR A 126 -1.36 -24.98 -4.16
N LYS A 127 -2.52 -24.43 -4.53
CA LYS A 127 -3.47 -23.85 -3.57
C LYS A 127 -4.63 -24.80 -3.32
N SER A 128 -4.94 -24.99 -2.03
CA SER A 128 -6.13 -25.70 -1.59
C SER A 128 -7.42 -25.04 -2.12
N PHE A 129 -8.49 -25.83 -2.23
CA PHE A 129 -9.77 -25.36 -2.71
C PHE A 129 -10.33 -24.19 -1.88
N ALA A 130 -10.27 -24.29 -0.55
CA ALA A 130 -10.70 -23.22 0.36
C ALA A 130 -9.93 -21.91 0.12
N ARG A 131 -8.61 -21.98 -0.10
CA ARG A 131 -7.78 -20.81 -0.41
C ARG A 131 -8.17 -20.21 -1.76
N LYS A 132 -8.42 -21.04 -2.79
CA LYS A 132 -8.89 -20.58 -4.11
C LYS A 132 -10.23 -19.86 -4.00
N LYS A 133 -11.21 -20.43 -3.29
CA LYS A 133 -12.53 -19.81 -3.02
C LYS A 133 -12.38 -18.45 -2.35
N ARG A 134 -11.53 -18.35 -1.31
CA ARG A 134 -11.27 -17.10 -0.59
C ARG A 134 -10.64 -16.02 -1.48
N LEU A 135 -9.72 -16.38 -2.37
CA LEU A 135 -9.03 -15.44 -3.26
C LEU A 135 -9.93 -14.86 -4.36
N ARG A 136 -10.99 -15.58 -4.77
CA ARG A 136 -11.95 -15.10 -5.77
C ARG A 136 -12.89 -14.01 -5.23
N ARG A 137 -13.02 -13.90 -3.91
CA ARG A 137 -13.92 -12.92 -3.27
C ARG A 137 -13.38 -11.50 -3.40
N HIS A 138 -14.28 -10.57 -3.68
CA HIS A 138 -14.00 -9.15 -3.55
C HIS A 138 -14.00 -8.76 -2.07
N VAL A 139 -13.12 -7.82 -1.72
CA VAL A 139 -12.95 -7.35 -0.35
C VAL A 139 -12.91 -5.83 -0.35
N PHE A 140 -13.37 -5.23 0.75
CA PHE A 140 -13.23 -3.81 0.96
C PHE A 140 -11.79 -3.40 1.30
N CYS A 141 -11.48 -2.15 1.01
CA CYS A 141 -10.28 -1.48 1.49
C CYS A 141 -10.48 -0.97 2.93
N ASN A 142 -9.37 -0.79 3.66
CA ASN A 142 -9.39 -0.11 4.95
C ASN A 142 -9.76 1.38 4.77
N ALA A 143 -10.18 2.05 5.84
CA ALA A 143 -10.46 3.49 5.85
C ALA A 143 -9.25 4.32 5.41
N THR A 144 -8.05 4.03 5.94
CA THR A 144 -6.80 4.72 5.57
C THR A 144 -6.48 4.59 4.08
N GLN A 145 -6.65 3.38 3.53
CA GLN A 145 -6.48 3.09 2.11
C GLN A 145 -7.50 3.84 1.27
N SER A 146 -8.76 3.85 1.69
CA SER A 146 -9.84 4.54 0.99
C SER A 146 -9.58 6.05 0.92
N THR A 147 -9.13 6.66 2.01
CA THR A 147 -8.73 8.07 2.06
C THR A 147 -7.55 8.38 1.13
N LEU A 148 -6.57 7.47 1.04
CA LEU A 148 -5.45 7.61 0.11
C LEU A 148 -5.92 7.55 -1.35
N LEU A 149 -6.78 6.59 -1.69
CA LEU A 149 -7.30 6.41 -3.04
C LEU A 149 -8.16 7.62 -3.47
N ASP A 150 -8.98 8.15 -2.56
CA ASP A 150 -9.78 9.36 -2.80
C ASP A 150 -8.93 10.61 -3.04
N LYS A 151 -7.69 10.64 -2.49
CA LYS A 151 -6.69 11.67 -2.83
C LYS A 151 -6.10 11.41 -4.21
N MET A 152 -5.86 10.17 -4.61
CA MET A 152 -5.25 9.85 -5.91
C MET A 152 -6.17 10.07 -7.12
N VAL A 153 -7.47 10.27 -6.88
CA VAL A 153 -8.51 10.29 -7.92
C VAL A 153 -9.27 11.62 -7.93
N SER A 154 -9.70 12.06 -9.11
CA SER A 154 -10.47 13.31 -9.27
C SER A 154 -11.92 13.19 -8.80
N LYS A 155 -12.60 14.34 -8.63
CA LYS A 155 -14.02 14.41 -8.23
C LYS A 155 -14.95 13.66 -9.20
N TYR A 156 -14.59 13.59 -10.48
CA TYR A 156 -15.36 12.89 -11.50
C TYR A 156 -15.67 11.44 -11.13
N TRP A 157 -14.70 10.70 -10.59
CA TRP A 157 -14.88 9.28 -10.25
C TRP A 157 -15.53 9.03 -8.89
N LYS A 158 -15.74 10.10 -8.10
CA LYS A 158 -16.42 10.03 -6.80
C LYS A 158 -17.93 10.28 -6.92
N ARG A 159 -18.38 10.79 -8.06
CA ARG A 159 -19.79 11.07 -8.33
C ARG A 159 -20.56 9.75 -8.54
N ARG A 160 -21.87 9.77 -8.28
CA ARG A 160 -22.76 8.64 -8.54
C ARG A 160 -22.94 8.45 -10.04
N HIS A 161 -22.72 7.24 -10.53
CA HIS A 161 -23.05 6.83 -11.89
C HIS A 161 -24.21 5.82 -11.82
N TYR A 162 -25.09 5.86 -12.82
CA TYR A 162 -26.18 4.92 -13.02
C TYR A 162 -25.95 4.23 -14.36
N TYR A 163 -25.47 3.00 -14.31
CA TYR A 163 -25.30 2.18 -15.50
C TYR A 163 -26.46 1.20 -15.60
N ILE A 164 -26.76 0.77 -16.82
CA ILE A 164 -27.74 -0.29 -17.07
C ILE A 164 -27.13 -1.60 -16.55
N ASP A 165 -27.89 -2.34 -15.75
CA ASP A 165 -27.52 -3.66 -15.18
C ASP A 165 -26.19 -3.71 -14.40
N ASP A 166 -25.87 -2.68 -13.62
CA ASP A 166 -24.68 -2.71 -12.76
C ASP A 166 -24.86 -3.69 -11.59
N PRO A 167 -24.04 -4.76 -11.47
CA PRO A 167 -24.10 -5.69 -10.35
C PRO A 167 -23.80 -5.03 -9.00
N TYR A 168 -23.16 -3.86 -8.98
CA TYR A 168 -22.85 -3.13 -7.76
C TYR A 168 -23.92 -2.13 -7.33
N GLU A 169 -24.95 -1.88 -8.15
CA GLU A 169 -25.95 -0.82 -7.91
C GLU A 169 -26.56 -0.83 -6.50
N PRO A 170 -26.94 -1.99 -5.93
CA PRO A 170 -27.52 -2.07 -4.58
C PRO A 170 -26.57 -1.62 -3.46
N TYR A 171 -25.26 -1.73 -3.67
CA TYR A 171 -24.25 -1.50 -2.61
C TYR A 171 -23.78 -0.04 -2.52
N HIS A 172 -24.28 0.85 -3.37
CA HIS A 172 -23.90 2.26 -3.34
C HIS A 172 -24.55 3.05 -2.19
N ASN A 173 -25.64 2.54 -1.61
CA ASN A 173 -26.30 3.11 -0.44
C ASN A 173 -26.04 2.21 0.79
N ARG A 174 -25.92 2.83 1.97
CA ARG A 174 -25.69 2.12 3.24
C ARG A 174 -26.67 2.63 4.30
N GLU A 175 -27.89 2.10 4.26
CA GLU A 175 -28.97 2.51 5.16
C GLU A 175 -28.93 1.79 6.52
N GLU A 176 -28.19 0.68 6.66
CA GLU A 176 -28.10 -0.03 7.93
C GLU A 176 -27.37 0.77 9.02
N PHE A 177 -26.40 1.59 8.63
CA PHE A 177 -25.51 2.25 9.56
C PHE A 177 -26.00 3.66 9.91
N ARG A 178 -26.35 3.88 11.18
CA ARG A 178 -26.98 5.11 11.67
C ARG A 178 -26.30 6.41 11.22
N ILE A 179 -24.96 6.43 11.16
CA ILE A 179 -24.19 7.65 10.80
C ILE A 179 -24.22 7.93 9.29
N THR A 180 -24.30 6.89 8.44
CA THR A 180 -24.24 7.05 6.98
C THR A 180 -25.58 6.92 6.28
N ARG A 181 -26.63 6.58 7.04
CA ARG A 181 -28.00 6.44 6.57
C ARG A 181 -28.52 7.78 6.05
N ARG A 182 -29.20 7.77 4.90
CA ARG A 182 -29.77 8.99 4.29
C ARG A 182 -31.27 9.09 4.54
N LYS A 183 -31.95 7.95 4.70
CA LYS A 183 -33.39 7.89 4.92
C LYS A 183 -33.69 7.80 6.43
N PRO A 184 -34.75 8.43 6.96
CA PRO A 184 -35.19 8.17 8.33
C PRO A 184 -35.65 6.71 8.48
N LEU A 185 -35.59 6.16 9.70
CA LEU A 185 -36.25 4.89 9.97
C LEU A 185 -37.77 5.11 9.98
N PRO A 186 -38.55 4.15 9.46
CA PRO A 186 -40.00 4.15 9.64
C PRO A 186 -40.37 3.98 11.12
#